data_AF-A0A8S1JB27-F1
#
_entry.id   AF-A0A8S1JB27-F1
#
_cell.length_a   1.000
_cell.length_b   1.000
_cell.length_c   1.000
_cell.angle_alpha   90.00
_cell.angle_beta   90.00
_cell.angle_gamma   90.00
#
_symmetry.space_group_name_H-M   'P 1'
#
loop_
_entity.id
_entity.type
_entity.pdbx_description
1 polymer ?
#
loop_
_entity_poly.entity_id
_entity_poly.type
_entity_poly.pdbx_seq_one_letter_code
_entity_poly.pdbx_strand_id
1 'polypeptide(L)'
;GAIGYQELAENGLFILGEQLRNKDEFETVKKVLEKTMRVKLDIAAMYAREGNAPIERLEAALGSSSAAHVQSIQDALKKIVWTKSMCRMYTLLNRCAEHSEPALLIGETGVGKTTVCQLLALMRDQKLHIINCNQHTETSDLLGGFRPMRDREQALARFVQAAEGFGQSQLFQMCEVAPLQLP
;
A
#
# COMPACT_ATOMS: atom_id res chain seq x y z
N GLY A 1 18.89 -1.22 19.57
CA GLY A 1 18.74 -0.13 20.56
C GLY A 1 17.56 -0.45 21.43
N ALA A 2 17.67 -0.29 22.75
CA ALA A 2 16.56 -0.58 23.66
C ALA A 2 15.42 0.43 23.42
N ILE A 3 14.30 -0.06 22.88
CA ILE A 3 13.05 0.70 22.75
C ILE A 3 12.60 1.04 24.18
N GLY A 4 12.28 2.31 24.44
CA GLY A 4 11.82 2.74 25.76
C GLY A 4 10.48 2.09 26.11
N TYR A 5 10.26 1.76 27.39
CA TYR A 5 8.98 1.17 27.85
C TYR A 5 7.75 1.99 27.44
N GLN A 6 7.89 3.32 27.32
CA GLN A 6 6.87 4.21 26.81
C GLN A 6 6.50 3.89 25.36
N GLU A 7 7.48 3.85 24.47
CA GLU A 7 7.29 3.58 23.04
C GLU A 7 6.75 2.16 22.82
N LEU A 8 7.21 1.18 23.61
CA LEU A 8 6.68 -0.18 23.56
C LEU A 8 5.20 -0.23 23.95
N ALA A 9 4.80 0.49 25.00
CA ALA A 9 3.40 0.55 25.41
C ALA A 9 2.52 1.28 24.38
N GLU A 10 3.03 2.35 23.79
CA GLU A 10 2.36 3.08 22.69
C GLU A 10 2.13 2.16 21.50
N ASN A 11 3.18 1.48 21.02
CA ASN A 11 3.09 0.52 19.92
C ASN A 11 2.12 -0.63 20.24
N GLY A 12 2.19 -1.16 21.45
CA GLY A 12 1.27 -2.21 21.92
C GLY A 12 -0.19 -1.77 21.92
N LEU A 13 -0.48 -0.53 22.32
CA LEU A 13 -1.84 0.02 22.29
C LEU A 13 -2.33 0.18 20.84
N PHE A 14 -1.47 0.61 19.92
CA PHE A 14 -1.86 0.73 18.51
C PHE A 14 -2.15 -0.61 17.84
N ILE A 15 -1.43 -1.68 18.21
CA ILE A 15 -1.66 -3.00 17.62
C ILE A 15 -2.89 -3.66 18.25
N LEU A 16 -2.97 -3.67 19.58
CA LEU A 16 -3.99 -4.44 20.31
C LEU A 16 -5.26 -3.64 20.57
N GLY A 17 -5.11 -2.37 20.94
CA GLY A 17 -6.24 -1.51 21.29
C GLY A 17 -7.03 -1.10 20.06
N GLU A 18 -6.37 -0.58 19.03
CA GLU A 18 -7.04 0.09 17.91
C GLU A 18 -7.86 -0.81 17.00
N GLN A 19 -7.67 -2.13 17.11
CA GLN A 19 -8.49 -3.14 16.45
C GLN A 19 -9.83 -3.37 17.16
N LEU A 20 -9.94 -2.97 18.44
CA LEU A 20 -11.13 -3.17 19.25
C LEU A 20 -12.22 -2.16 18.89
N ARG A 21 -13.43 -2.68 18.67
CA ARG A 21 -14.63 -1.87 18.41
C ARG A 21 -15.35 -1.49 19.70
N ASN A 22 -15.17 -2.28 20.75
CA ASN A 22 -15.76 -2.03 22.05
C ASN A 22 -14.86 -1.10 22.88
N LYS A 23 -15.43 0.03 23.34
CA LYS A 23 -14.71 1.02 24.15
C LYS A 23 -14.28 0.47 25.51
N ASP A 24 -15.04 -0.46 26.08
CA ASP A 24 -14.73 -1.01 27.41
C ASP A 24 -13.53 -1.97 27.34
N GLU A 25 -13.46 -2.79 26.29
CA GLU A 25 -12.31 -3.65 26.01
C GLU A 25 -11.07 -2.82 25.71
N PHE A 26 -11.23 -1.77 24.90
CA PHE A 26 -10.16 -0.81 24.61
C PHE A 26 -9.56 -0.22 25.89
N GLU A 27 -10.41 0.28 26.78
CA GLU A 27 -9.96 0.87 28.04
C GLU A 27 -9.34 -0.17 28.98
N THR A 28 -9.80 -1.41 28.92
CA THR A 28 -9.20 -2.53 29.66
C THR A 28 -7.78 -2.82 29.18
N VAL A 29 -7.58 -2.92 27.86
CA VAL A 29 -6.24 -3.13 27.26
C VAL A 29 -5.31 -1.99 27.63
N LYS A 30 -5.77 -0.74 27.52
CA LYS A 30 -5.00 0.44 27.93
C LYS A 30 -4.55 0.34 29.39
N LYS A 31 -5.46 0.06 30.33
CA LYS A 31 -5.14 -0.09 31.76
C LYS A 31 -4.13 -1.20 32.03
N VAL A 32 -4.24 -2.33 31.32
CA VAL A 32 -3.29 -3.44 31.45
C VAL A 32 -1.90 -3.03 30.94
N LEU A 33 -1.83 -2.34 29.81
CA LEU A 33 -0.57 -1.84 29.25
C LEU A 33 0.10 -0.81 30.19
N GLU A 34 -0.65 0.17 30.67
CA GLU A 34 -0.15 1.17 31.62
C GLU A 34 0.38 0.53 32.91
N LYS A 35 -0.35 -0.46 33.44
CA LYS A 35 0.06 -1.19 34.65
C LYS A 35 1.32 -2.03 34.42
N THR A 36 1.38 -2.76 33.31
CA THR A 36 2.49 -3.70 33.02
C THR A 36 3.77 -2.95 32.69
N MET A 37 3.67 -1.91 31.86
CA MET A 37 4.81 -1.12 31.40
C MET A 37 5.16 0.04 32.34
N ARG A 38 4.32 0.31 33.36
CA ARG A 38 4.48 1.39 34.35
C ARG A 38 4.57 2.78 33.72
N VAL A 39 3.71 3.03 32.73
CA VAL A 39 3.66 4.27 31.95
C VAL A 39 2.24 4.81 31.89
N LYS A 40 2.08 6.07 31.47
CA LYS A 40 0.79 6.68 31.19
C LYS A 40 0.63 6.88 29.68
N LEU A 41 -0.50 6.45 29.14
CA LEU A 41 -0.80 6.53 27.72
C LEU A 41 -1.85 7.64 27.48
N ASP A 42 -1.38 8.76 26.94
CA ASP A 42 -2.25 9.83 26.47
C ASP A 42 -2.54 9.66 24.98
N ILE A 43 -3.69 9.07 24.70
CA ILE A 43 -4.14 8.76 23.34
C ILE A 43 -4.25 10.02 22.47
N ALA A 44 -4.73 11.13 23.03
CA ALA A 44 -4.91 12.36 22.28
C ALA A 44 -3.55 12.97 21.91
N ALA A 45 -2.61 12.98 22.85
CA ALA A 45 -1.24 13.42 22.60
C ALA A 45 -0.50 12.50 21.63
N MET A 46 -0.70 11.17 21.73
CA MET A 46 -0.13 10.19 20.80
C MET A 46 -0.57 10.47 19.35
N TYR A 47 -1.87 10.72 19.13
CA TYR A 47 -2.38 11.09 17.81
C TYR A 47 -2.00 12.51 17.37
N ALA A 48 -1.89 13.46 18.29
CA ALA A 48 -1.45 14.81 17.95
C ALA A 48 0.02 14.81 17.51
N ARG A 49 0.88 14.05 18.21
CA ARG A 49 2.31 13.91 17.90
C ARG A 49 2.56 13.36 16.50
N GLU A 50 1.70 12.46 16.01
CA GLU A 50 1.85 11.83 14.69
C GLU A 50 0.92 12.39 13.62
N GLY A 51 -0.21 12.98 14.02
CA GLY A 51 -1.24 13.55 13.15
C GLY A 51 -1.12 15.04 12.89
N ASN A 52 -0.42 15.83 13.73
CA ASN A 52 0.00 17.21 13.42
C ASN A 52 1.40 17.27 12.80
N ALA A 53 2.22 16.24 13.08
CA ALA A 53 3.50 16.03 12.42
C ALA A 53 3.46 16.07 10.89
N PRO A 54 2.38 15.76 10.15
CA PRO A 54 2.41 15.85 8.71
C PRO A 54 2.47 17.29 8.22
N ILE A 55 1.82 18.24 8.90
CA ILE A 55 1.91 19.67 8.56
C ILE A 55 3.27 20.21 9.02
N GLU A 56 3.68 19.94 10.27
CA GLU A 56 4.96 20.40 10.81
C GLU A 56 6.18 19.78 10.10
N ARG A 57 6.14 18.49 9.73
CA ARG A 57 7.21 17.84 8.94
C ARG A 57 7.21 18.32 7.50
N LEU A 58 6.06 18.67 6.91
CA LEU A 58 6.05 19.33 5.59
C LEU A 58 6.72 20.70 5.68
N GLU A 59 6.36 21.49 6.70
CA GLU A 59 6.94 22.81 6.96
C GLU A 59 8.44 22.72 7.26
N ALA A 60 8.89 21.68 7.97
CA ALA A 60 10.30 21.43 8.24
C ALA A 60 11.07 20.93 6.99
N ALA A 61 10.46 20.07 6.17
CA ALA A 61 11.06 19.59 4.91
C ALA A 61 11.16 20.70 3.85
N LEU A 62 10.26 21.70 3.90
CA LEU A 62 10.27 22.92 3.08
C LEU A 62 11.58 23.72 3.18
N GLY A 63 12.29 23.63 4.30
CA GLY A 63 13.58 24.30 4.47
C GLY A 63 14.72 23.73 3.63
N SER A 64 14.54 22.54 3.02
CA SER A 64 15.66 21.72 2.56
C SER A 64 15.65 21.31 1.08
N SER A 65 14.54 21.37 0.32
CA SER A 65 14.54 20.97 -1.11
C SER A 65 13.36 21.51 -1.96
N SER A 66 13.70 21.93 -3.19
CA SER A 66 12.89 22.24 -4.39
C SER A 66 11.45 22.80 -4.20
N ALA A 67 11.35 24.13 -4.29
CA ALA A 67 10.18 24.95 -3.95
C ALA A 67 8.87 24.70 -4.73
N ALA A 68 8.89 24.09 -5.92
CA ALA A 68 7.69 24.00 -6.76
C ALA A 68 6.77 22.82 -6.40
N HIS A 69 7.34 21.66 -6.11
CA HIS A 69 6.57 20.45 -5.77
C HIS A 69 6.00 20.52 -4.35
N VAL A 70 6.78 21.10 -3.42
CA VAL A 70 6.37 21.24 -2.03
C VAL A 70 5.22 22.23 -1.89
N GLN A 71 5.16 23.29 -2.72
CA GLN A 71 4.08 24.27 -2.70
C GLN A 71 2.73 23.66 -3.11
N SER A 72 2.71 22.80 -4.13
CA SER A 72 1.46 22.15 -4.58
C SER A 72 0.92 21.15 -3.55
N ILE A 73 1.82 20.44 -2.86
CA ILE A 73 1.46 19.57 -1.73
C ILE A 73 0.89 20.41 -0.58
N GLN A 74 1.52 21.55 -0.27
CA GLN A 74 1.05 22.45 0.77
C GLN A 74 -0.36 23.00 0.47
N ASP A 75 -0.63 23.35 -0.79
CA ASP A 75 -1.95 23.86 -1.19
C ASP A 75 -3.03 22.78 -1.17
N ALA A 76 -2.68 21.54 -1.50
CA ALA A 76 -3.58 20.40 -1.34
C ALA A 76 -3.89 20.14 0.14
N LEU A 77 -2.88 20.25 1.01
CA LEU A 77 -3.02 20.06 2.45
C LEU A 77 -3.82 21.15 3.15
N LYS A 78 -3.63 22.42 2.77
CA LYS A 78 -4.38 23.56 3.32
C LYS A 78 -5.88 23.47 3.05
N LYS A 79 -6.28 22.80 1.97
CA LYS A 79 -7.69 22.59 1.61
C LYS A 79 -8.37 21.50 2.44
N ILE A 80 -7.59 20.68 3.15
CA ILE A 80 -8.10 19.53 3.90
C ILE A 80 -8.28 19.93 5.36
N VAL A 81 -9.48 19.69 5.90
CA VAL A 81 -9.77 19.89 7.32
C VAL A 81 -9.40 18.63 8.10
N TRP A 82 -8.42 18.75 8.99
CA TRP A 82 -7.96 17.65 9.82
C TRP A 82 -8.89 17.42 11.02
N THR A 83 -9.70 16.37 10.92
CA THR A 83 -10.54 15.92 12.05
C THR A 83 -9.78 14.93 12.93
N LYS A 84 -10.17 14.79 14.20
CA LYS A 84 -9.57 13.81 15.14
C LYS A 84 -9.54 12.40 14.57
N SER A 85 -10.63 11.98 13.92
CA SER A 85 -10.74 10.67 13.28
C SER A 85 -9.76 10.49 12.13
N MET A 86 -9.51 11.55 11.36
CA MET A 86 -8.58 11.53 10.24
C MET A 86 -7.12 11.52 10.70
N CYS A 87 -6.77 12.30 11.72
CA CYS A 87 -5.44 12.26 12.36
C CYS A 87 -5.13 10.86 12.91
N ARG A 88 -6.10 10.24 13.58
CA ARG A 88 -5.99 8.85 14.05
C ARG A 88 -5.74 7.88 12.90
N MET A 89 -6.57 7.93 11.85
CA MET A 89 -6.45 7.03 10.70
C MET A 89 -5.10 7.18 9.98
N TYR A 90 -4.66 8.42 9.77
CA TYR A 90 -3.37 8.72 9.15
C TYR A 90 -2.21 8.14 9.99
N THR A 91 -2.26 8.36 11.31
CA THR A 91 -1.24 7.89 12.26
C THR A 91 -1.06 6.36 12.15
N LEU A 92 -2.17 5.63 12.20
CA LEU A 92 -2.15 4.16 12.10
C LEU A 92 -1.65 3.69 10.74
N LEU A 93 -2.14 4.28 9.65
CA LEU A 93 -1.69 3.92 8.30
C LEU A 93 -0.22 4.22 8.07
N ASN A 94 0.28 5.37 8.55
CA ASN A 94 1.68 5.73 8.39
C ASN A 94 2.60 4.72 9.10
N ARG A 95 2.22 4.28 10.30
CA ARG A 95 2.93 3.21 11.03
C ARG A 95 2.92 1.88 10.29
N CYS A 96 1.76 1.45 9.79
CA CYS A 96 1.69 0.25 8.96
C CYS A 96 2.60 0.37 7.73
N ALA A 97 2.64 1.53 7.08
CA ALA A 97 3.53 1.78 5.94
C ALA A 97 5.01 1.78 6.32
N GLU A 98 5.39 2.32 7.48
CA GLU A 98 6.76 2.28 8.02
C GLU A 98 7.24 0.86 8.29
N HIS A 99 6.34 -0.01 8.78
CA HIS A 99 6.64 -1.41 9.09
C HIS A 99 6.33 -2.39 7.95
N SER A 100 5.89 -1.90 6.79
CA SER A 100 5.44 -2.74 5.66
C SER A 100 4.34 -3.75 6.07
N GLU A 101 3.46 -3.35 6.98
CA GLU A 101 2.33 -4.16 7.45
C GLU A 101 1.08 -3.92 6.60
N PRO A 102 0.35 -4.97 6.21
CA PRO A 102 -0.91 -4.81 5.47
C PRO A 102 -2.00 -4.21 6.36
N ALA A 103 -2.61 -3.12 5.90
CA ALA A 103 -3.67 -2.42 6.63
C ALA A 103 -5.03 -2.55 5.93
N LEU A 104 -6.09 -2.75 6.71
CA LEU A 104 -7.48 -2.78 6.25
C LEU A 104 -8.30 -1.69 6.96
N LEU A 105 -8.81 -0.73 6.19
CA LEU A 105 -9.66 0.34 6.70
C LEU A 105 -11.14 -0.02 6.57
N ILE A 106 -11.86 -0.09 7.68
CA ILE A 106 -13.29 -0.41 7.73
C ILE A 106 -14.07 0.79 8.29
N GLY A 107 -15.20 1.13 7.69
CA GLY A 107 -16.15 2.12 8.22
C GLY A 107 -17.06 2.69 7.13
N GLU A 108 -17.92 3.65 7.48
CA GLU A 108 -18.85 4.30 6.56
C GLU A 108 -18.16 5.00 5.37
N THR A 109 -18.82 5.09 4.22
CA THR A 109 -18.29 5.84 3.08
C THR A 109 -18.31 7.35 3.38
N GLY A 110 -17.44 8.11 2.72
CA GLY A 110 -17.39 9.58 2.91
C GLY A 110 -16.62 10.10 4.13
N VAL A 111 -16.17 9.22 5.04
CA VAL A 111 -15.37 9.63 6.23
C VAL A 111 -13.88 9.91 5.96
N GLY A 112 -13.48 10.00 4.68
CA GLY A 112 -12.11 10.38 4.30
C GLY A 112 -11.10 9.23 4.20
N LYS A 113 -11.50 7.95 4.24
CA LYS A 113 -10.58 6.80 4.09
C LYS A 113 -9.68 6.90 2.86
N THR A 114 -10.27 7.06 1.68
CA THR A 114 -9.54 7.17 0.42
C THR A 114 -8.66 8.42 0.39
N THR A 115 -9.15 9.53 0.95
CA THR A 115 -8.43 10.79 1.04
C THR A 115 -7.16 10.66 1.88
N VAL A 116 -7.22 9.97 3.03
CA VAL A 116 -6.05 9.72 3.87
C VAL A 116 -5.01 8.88 3.13
N CYS A 117 -5.42 7.84 2.40
CA CYS A 117 -4.48 7.03 1.61
C CYS A 117 -3.77 7.86 0.53
N GLN A 118 -4.51 8.72 -0.17
CA GLN A 118 -3.95 9.64 -1.16
C GLN A 118 -2.96 10.61 -0.53
N LEU A 119 -3.30 11.12 0.65
CA LEU A 119 -2.47 12.07 1.38
C LEU A 119 -1.18 11.44 1.89
N LEU A 120 -1.27 10.22 2.43
CA LEU A 120 -0.11 9.46 2.87
C LEU A 120 0.86 9.18 1.71
N ALA A 121 0.32 8.77 0.55
CA ALA A 121 1.13 8.56 -0.64
C ALA A 121 1.81 9.85 -1.11
N LEU A 122 1.08 10.98 -1.10
CA LEU A 122 1.63 12.30 -1.43
C LEU A 122 2.77 12.72 -0.49
N MET A 123 2.62 12.48 0.81
CA MET A 123 3.65 12.82 1.81
C MET A 123 4.88 11.94 1.73
N ARG A 124 4.73 10.69 1.30
CA ARG A 124 5.84 9.73 1.15
C ARG A 124 6.48 9.79 -0.24
N ASP A 125 6.01 10.70 -1.11
CA ASP A 125 6.40 10.77 -2.52
C ASP A 125 6.27 9.42 -3.24
N GLN A 126 5.15 8.72 -2.97
CA GLN A 126 4.87 7.39 -3.51
C GLN A 126 3.73 7.45 -4.52
N LYS A 127 3.86 6.66 -5.59
CA LYS A 127 2.80 6.48 -6.57
C LYS A 127 1.70 5.58 -6.01
N LEU A 128 0.51 6.15 -5.76
CA LEU A 128 -0.66 5.40 -5.34
C LEU A 128 -1.40 4.79 -6.54
N HIS A 129 -1.51 3.47 -6.55
CA HIS A 129 -2.35 2.74 -7.49
C HIS A 129 -3.69 2.39 -6.83
N ILE A 130 -4.78 2.93 -7.36
CA ILE A 130 -6.13 2.67 -6.87
C ILE A 130 -6.82 1.71 -7.84
N ILE A 131 -7.26 0.57 -7.33
CA ILE A 131 -8.06 -0.40 -8.07
C ILE A 131 -9.45 -0.38 -7.44
N ASN A 132 -10.48 -0.10 -8.26
CA ASN A 132 -11.86 -0.16 -7.81
C ASN A 132 -12.36 -1.59 -7.94
N CYS A 133 -12.70 -2.23 -6.82
CA CYS A 133 -13.25 -3.58 -6.80
C CYS A 133 -14.78 -3.54 -6.81
N ASN A 134 -15.40 -4.46 -7.54
CA ASN A 134 -16.83 -4.71 -7.53
C ASN A 134 -17.09 -6.22 -7.32
N GLN A 135 -18.37 -6.62 -7.28
CA GLN A 135 -18.75 -8.03 -7.04
C GLN A 135 -18.26 -9.01 -8.13
N HIS A 136 -17.89 -8.50 -9.31
CA HIS A 136 -17.36 -9.27 -10.44
C HIS A 136 -15.84 -9.20 -10.54
N THR A 137 -15.17 -8.46 -9.66
CA THR A 137 -13.71 -8.44 -9.58
C THR A 137 -13.22 -9.75 -9.01
N GLU A 138 -12.47 -10.50 -9.81
CA GLU A 138 -11.92 -11.79 -9.42
C GLU A 138 -10.49 -11.65 -8.89
N THR A 139 -10.01 -12.68 -8.19
CA THR A 139 -8.60 -12.73 -7.75
C THR A 139 -7.63 -12.78 -8.95
N SER A 140 -8.09 -13.34 -10.07
CA SER A 140 -7.38 -13.41 -11.35
C SER A 140 -7.11 -12.03 -11.95
N ASP A 141 -7.94 -11.01 -11.66
CA ASP A 141 -7.70 -9.63 -12.11
C ASP A 141 -6.52 -8.97 -11.38
N LEU A 142 -6.23 -9.41 -10.14
CA LEU A 142 -5.19 -8.84 -9.29
C LEU A 142 -3.87 -9.62 -9.36
N LEU A 143 -3.94 -10.94 -9.24
CA LEU A 143 -2.76 -11.83 -9.24
C LEU A 143 -2.37 -12.27 -10.65
N GLY A 144 -3.25 -12.06 -11.63
CA GLY A 144 -3.16 -12.68 -12.94
C GLY A 144 -3.84 -14.05 -12.96
N GLY A 145 -4.55 -14.33 -14.04
CA GLY A 145 -5.13 -15.65 -14.32
C GLY A 145 -4.33 -16.40 -15.38
N PHE A 146 -4.27 -17.72 -15.26
CA PHE A 146 -3.82 -18.54 -16.38
C PHE A 146 -4.87 -18.45 -17.48
N ARG A 147 -4.51 -17.83 -18.62
CA ARG A 147 -5.36 -17.78 -19.81
C ARG A 147 -4.88 -18.82 -20.81
N PRO A 148 -5.37 -20.08 -20.75
CA PRO A 148 -4.97 -21.11 -21.70
C PRO A 148 -5.30 -20.64 -23.12
N MET A 149 -4.36 -20.82 -24.05
CA MET A 149 -4.62 -20.57 -25.47
C MET A 149 -5.75 -21.49 -25.93
N ARG A 150 -6.89 -20.89 -26.31
CA ARG A 150 -8.09 -21.60 -26.77
C ARG A 150 -7.83 -22.28 -28.12
N ASP A 151 -7.05 -21.64 -28.98
CA ASP A 151 -6.71 -22.15 -30.31
C ASP A 151 -5.31 -22.78 -30.33
N ARG A 152 -5.05 -23.73 -29.42
CA ARG A 152 -3.75 -24.42 -29.37
C ARG A 152 -3.42 -25.08 -30.71
N GLU A 153 -4.41 -25.66 -31.39
CA GLU A 153 -4.24 -26.26 -32.72
C GLU A 153 -3.90 -25.24 -33.80
N GLN A 154 -4.59 -24.08 -33.86
CA GLN A 154 -4.26 -23.05 -34.85
C GLN A 154 -2.90 -22.39 -34.54
N ALA A 155 -2.58 -22.21 -33.26
CA ALA A 155 -1.28 -21.70 -32.84
C ALA A 155 -0.16 -22.68 -33.23
N LEU A 156 -0.35 -23.98 -33.00
CA LEU A 156 0.58 -25.03 -33.43
C LEU A 156 0.69 -25.08 -34.96
N ALA A 157 -0.43 -25.03 -35.70
CA ALA A 157 -0.42 -25.04 -37.15
C ALA A 157 0.35 -23.83 -37.72
N ARG A 158 0.15 -22.63 -37.16
CA ARG A 158 0.94 -21.44 -37.51
C ARG A 158 2.41 -21.59 -37.18
N PHE A 159 2.72 -22.23 -36.04
CA PHE A 159 4.11 -22.46 -35.62
C PHE A 159 4.82 -23.45 -36.55
N VAL A 160 4.14 -24.52 -36.94
CA VAL A 160 4.65 -25.52 -37.90
C VAL A 160 4.83 -24.86 -39.28
N GLN A 161 3.84 -24.12 -39.79
CA GLN A 161 4.00 -23.38 -41.05
C GLN A 161 5.16 -22.37 -41.00
N ALA A 162 5.32 -21.65 -39.89
CA ALA A 162 6.44 -20.73 -39.72
C ALA A 162 7.78 -21.47 -39.68
N ALA A 163 7.86 -22.63 -39.02
CA ALA A 163 9.05 -23.46 -38.96
C ALA A 163 9.42 -24.07 -40.32
N GLU A 164 8.44 -24.54 -41.09
CA GLU A 164 8.63 -25.02 -42.46
C GLU A 164 9.12 -23.89 -43.39
N GLY A 165 8.50 -22.71 -43.29
CA GLY A 165 8.93 -21.52 -44.03
C GLY A 165 10.35 -21.07 -43.66
N PHE A 166 10.74 -21.23 -42.39
CA PHE A 166 12.11 -20.97 -41.93
C PHE A 166 13.10 -22.01 -42.46
N GLY A 167 12.71 -23.28 -42.49
CA GLY A 167 13.53 -24.38 -43.03
C GLY A 167 13.78 -24.27 -44.55
N GLN A 168 12.86 -23.62 -45.28
CA GLN A 168 13.02 -23.33 -46.71
C GLN A 168 13.78 -22.02 -46.99
N SER A 169 14.16 -21.25 -45.96
CA SER A 169 14.91 -20.01 -46.14
C SER A 169 16.36 -20.29 -46.57
N GLN A 170 16.91 -19.40 -47.41
CA GLN A 170 18.29 -19.53 -47.94
C GLN A 170 19.36 -19.61 -46.84
N LEU A 171 19.09 -19.05 -45.65
CA LEU A 171 19.97 -19.10 -44.49
C LEU A 171 20.12 -20.52 -43.90
N PHE A 172 19.08 -21.36 -43.96
CA PHE A 172 19.14 -22.73 -43.44
C PHE A 172 19.77 -23.71 -44.43
N GLN A 173 19.53 -23.52 -45.74
CA GLN A 173 20.20 -24.29 -46.80
C GLN A 173 21.72 -24.09 -46.84
N MET A 174 22.22 -22.92 -46.42
CA MET A 174 23.66 -22.66 -46.30
C MET A 174 24.32 -23.36 -45.09
N CYS A 175 23.55 -23.83 -44.11
CA CYS A 175 24.08 -24.44 -42.88
C CYS A 175 24.10 -25.98 -42.87
N GLU A 176 23.72 -26.66 -43.97
CA GLU A 176 23.68 -28.14 -44.08
C GLU A 176 22.96 -28.86 -42.91
N VAL A 177 21.98 -28.23 -42.29
CA VAL A 177 21.22 -28.85 -41.18
C VAL A 177 20.12 -29.73 -41.77
N ALA A 178 20.07 -30.99 -41.35
CA ALA A 178 19.03 -31.94 -41.76
C ALA A 178 17.62 -31.37 -41.50
N PRO A 179 16.67 -31.56 -42.44
CA PRO A 179 15.32 -31.01 -42.30
C PRO A 179 14.66 -31.52 -41.02
N LEU A 180 14.09 -30.59 -40.25
CA LEU A 180 13.34 -30.89 -39.03
C LEU A 180 12.14 -31.78 -39.37
N GLN A 181 12.23 -33.08 -39.06
CA GLN A 181 11.10 -33.99 -39.08
C GLN A 181 10.27 -33.75 -37.81
N LEU A 182 9.23 -32.94 -37.95
CA LEU A 182 8.20 -32.80 -36.93
C LEU A 182 7.21 -33.99 -37.06
N PRO A 183 6.78 -34.61 -35.95
CA PRO A 183 5.81 -35.71 -35.95
C PRO A 183 4.41 -35.27 -36.37
#